data_AF-T1C702-F1
#
_entry.id   AF-T1C702-F1
#
_cell.length_a   1.000
_cell.length_b   1.000
_cell.length_c   1.000
_cell.angle_alpha   90.00
_cell.angle_beta   90.00
_cell.angle_gamma   90.00
#
_symmetry.space_group_name_H-M   'P 1'
#
loop_
_entity.id
_entity.type
_entity.pdbx_description
1 polymer ?
#
loop_
_entity_poly.entity_id
_entity_poly.type
_entity_poly.pdbx_seq_one_letter_code
_entity_poly.pdbx_strand_id
1 'polypeptide(L)'
;MSDLLWKKDGVRIDARIMRFLAGDDVLLDREFFLYDITASKAHVEGLARIGLLGDDECVALLRELDALAADFRSGAFVLDARHEDGHSAIEARLTERLGDAGRKVHTGRSRNDQILVATRLWLKDRLTQLAARC
;
A
#
# COMPACT_ATOMS: atom_id res chain seq x y z
N MET A 1 7.08 17.08 -2.95
CA MET A 1 7.25 15.64 -3.21
C MET A 1 8.18 15.13 -2.14
N SER A 2 7.77 14.11 -1.39
CA SER A 2 8.68 13.37 -0.52
C SER A 2 9.90 12.94 -1.33
N ASP A 3 11.08 12.85 -0.72
CA ASP A 3 12.17 12.13 -1.37
C ASP A 3 11.70 10.69 -1.67
N LEU A 4 11.99 10.24 -2.89
CA LEU A 4 11.57 8.95 -3.38
C LEU A 4 12.24 7.82 -2.60
N LEU A 5 11.52 6.77 -2.19
CA LEU A 5 12.04 5.71 -1.31
C LEU A 5 13.23 4.96 -1.92
N TRP A 6 13.30 4.89 -3.25
CA TRP A 6 14.34 4.18 -4.00
C TRP A 6 15.47 5.08 -4.49
N LYS A 7 15.36 6.40 -4.33
CA LYS A 7 16.35 7.36 -4.84
C LYS A 7 17.63 7.27 -4.02
N LYS A 8 18.76 7.10 -4.71
CA LYS A 8 20.11 7.14 -4.12
C LYS A 8 20.57 8.58 -3.92
N ASP A 9 21.35 8.81 -2.87
CA ASP A 9 21.94 10.11 -2.58
C ASP A 9 22.81 10.63 -3.73
N GLY A 10 22.73 11.94 -3.98
CA GLY A 10 23.48 12.61 -5.04
C GLY A 10 22.98 12.36 -6.47
N VAL A 11 21.95 11.53 -6.66
CA VAL A 11 21.37 11.28 -7.98
C VAL A 11 20.29 12.31 -8.31
N ARG A 12 20.51 13.06 -9.39
CA ARG A 12 19.50 13.94 -9.98
C ARG A 12 18.56 13.11 -10.86
N ILE A 13 17.27 13.23 -10.59
CA ILE A 13 16.21 12.56 -11.35
C ILE A 13 15.74 13.46 -12.49
N ASP A 14 15.64 12.92 -13.71
CA ASP A 14 15.07 13.64 -14.86
C ASP A 14 13.54 13.61 -14.77
N ALA A 15 12.93 14.80 -14.76
CA ALA A 15 11.48 14.95 -14.65
C ALA A 15 10.71 14.31 -15.83
N ARG A 16 11.32 14.20 -17.02
CA ARG A 16 10.70 13.53 -18.17
C ARG A 16 10.67 12.02 -17.97
N ILE A 17 11.73 11.46 -17.40
CA ILE A 17 11.78 10.03 -17.06
C ILE A 17 10.73 9.72 -15.98
N MET A 18 10.63 10.54 -14.93
CA MET A 18 9.61 10.33 -13.89
C MET A 18 8.19 10.41 -14.43
N ARG A 19 7.90 11.39 -15.29
CA ARG A 19 6.58 11.49 -15.92
C ARG A 19 6.27 10.29 -16.80
N PHE A 20 7.28 9.72 -17.47
CA PHE A 20 7.07 8.53 -18.30
C PHE A 20 6.88 7.26 -17.47
N LEU A 21 7.64 7.09 -16.38
CA LEU A 21 7.62 5.87 -15.58
C LEU A 21 6.51 5.84 -14.54
N ALA A 22 6.30 6.95 -13.81
CA ALA A 22 5.41 7.02 -12.65
C ALA A 22 4.26 8.03 -12.81
N GLY A 23 4.15 8.69 -13.98
CA GLY A 23 3.37 9.91 -14.16
C GLY A 23 1.94 9.86 -13.59
N ASP A 24 1.20 8.79 -13.93
CA ASP A 24 -0.19 8.60 -13.51
C ASP A 24 -0.36 7.47 -12.48
N ASP A 25 0.74 6.89 -11.98
CA ASP A 25 0.71 5.70 -11.10
C ASP A 25 -0.13 5.96 -9.86
N VAL A 26 0.07 7.09 -9.17
CA VAL A 26 -0.74 7.52 -8.01
C VAL A 26 -2.24 7.56 -8.31
N LEU A 27 -2.63 7.90 -9.53
CA LEU A 27 -4.05 7.96 -9.92
C LEU A 27 -4.57 6.55 -10.22
N LEU A 28 -3.81 5.74 -10.95
CA LEU A 28 -4.18 4.38 -11.33
C LEU A 28 -4.20 3.44 -10.11
N ASP A 29 -3.29 3.64 -9.17
CA ASP A 29 -3.19 2.87 -7.92
C ASP A 29 -4.41 2.99 -7.02
N ARG A 30 -5.23 4.04 -7.20
CA ARG A 30 -6.51 4.18 -6.48
C ARG A 30 -7.44 3.00 -6.74
N GLU A 31 -7.37 2.38 -7.92
CA GLU A 31 -8.14 1.16 -8.25
C GLU A 31 -7.68 -0.04 -7.41
N PHE A 32 -6.39 -0.11 -7.08
CA PHE A 32 -5.78 -1.22 -6.35
C PHE A 32 -5.68 -0.99 -4.84
N PHE A 33 -5.82 0.25 -4.38
CA PHE A 33 -5.49 0.66 -3.00
C PHE A 33 -6.20 -0.18 -1.93
N LEU A 34 -7.51 -0.41 -2.05
CA LEU A 34 -8.25 -1.24 -1.08
C LEU A 34 -7.83 -2.72 -1.10
N TYR A 35 -7.37 -3.20 -2.25
CA TYR A 35 -6.86 -4.58 -2.40
C TYR A 35 -5.46 -4.71 -1.81
N ASP A 36 -4.63 -3.68 -1.93
CA ASP A 36 -3.32 -3.63 -1.30
C ASP A 36 -3.42 -3.52 0.25
N ILE A 37 -4.38 -2.75 0.76
CA ILE A 37 -4.70 -2.77 2.20
C ILE A 37 -5.10 -4.19 2.62
N THR A 38 -5.98 -4.85 1.86
CA THR A 38 -6.42 -6.22 2.16
C THR A 38 -5.25 -7.21 2.15
N ALA A 39 -4.37 -7.12 1.15
CA ALA A 39 -3.15 -7.93 1.09
C ALA A 39 -2.20 -7.64 2.25
N SER A 40 -2.08 -6.37 2.64
CA SER A 40 -1.24 -5.93 3.77
C SER A 40 -1.76 -6.43 5.12
N LYS A 41 -3.09 -6.50 5.32
CA LYS A 41 -3.68 -7.14 6.51
C LYS A 41 -3.26 -8.61 6.62
N ALA A 42 -3.41 -9.36 5.53
CA ALA A 42 -3.00 -10.76 5.50
C ALA A 42 -1.48 -10.94 5.74
N HIS A 43 -0.66 -10.03 5.22
CA HIS A 43 0.78 -10.03 5.47
C HIS A 43 1.11 -9.76 6.94
N VAL A 44 0.47 -8.77 7.58
CA VAL A 44 0.62 -8.47 9.01
C VAL A 44 0.27 -9.67 9.88
N GLU A 45 -0.86 -10.35 9.60
CA GLU A 45 -1.23 -11.59 10.30
C GLU A 45 -0.19 -12.69 10.10
N GLY A 46 0.37 -12.80 8.89
CA GLY A 46 1.47 -13.71 8.58
C GLY A 46 2.72 -13.43 9.41
N LEU A 47 3.13 -12.17 9.50
CA LEU A 47 4.28 -11.73 10.30
C LEU A 47 4.09 -12.02 11.79
N ALA A 48 2.90 -11.78 12.34
CA ALA A 48 2.57 -12.13 13.72
C ALA A 48 2.65 -13.64 13.97
N ARG A 49 2.10 -14.44 13.05
CA ARG A 49 2.14 -15.91 13.14
C ARG A 49 3.55 -16.48 13.19
N ILE A 50 4.51 -15.85 12.52
CA ILE A 50 5.92 -16.27 12.53
C ILE A 50 6.75 -15.55 13.61
N GLY A 51 6.11 -14.80 14.51
CA GLY A 51 6.77 -14.15 15.65
C GLY A 51 7.58 -12.90 15.31
N LEU A 52 7.40 -12.31 14.12
CA LEU A 52 8.05 -11.04 13.75
C LEU A 52 7.27 -9.80 14.21
N LEU A 53 6.00 -9.98 14.58
CA LEU A 53 5.17 -8.98 15.24
C LEU A 53 4.61 -9.55 16.54
N GLY A 54 4.56 -8.73 17.59
CA GLY A 54 3.78 -9.05 18.79
C GLY A 54 2.28 -8.94 18.53
N ASP A 55 1.46 -9.56 19.39
CA ASP A 55 0.01 -9.55 19.26
C ASP A 55 -0.58 -8.13 19.28
N ASP A 56 -0.10 -7.28 20.19
CA ASP A 56 -0.53 -5.88 20.28
C ASP A 56 -0.15 -5.07 19.04
N GLU A 57 1.04 -5.32 18.46
CA GLU A 57 1.48 -4.68 17.21
C GLU A 57 0.58 -5.10 16.04
N CYS A 58 0.26 -6.40 15.95
CA CYS A 58 -0.63 -6.96 14.94
C CYS A 58 -2.02 -6.33 15.03
N VAL A 59 -2.62 -6.30 16.21
CA VAL A 59 -3.95 -5.69 16.44
C VAL A 59 -3.95 -4.20 16.07
N ALA A 60 -2.91 -3.46 16.47
CA ALA A 60 -2.80 -2.04 16.14
C ALA A 60 -2.67 -1.79 14.63
N LEU A 61 -1.84 -2.58 13.94
CA LEU A 61 -1.65 -2.50 12.48
C LEU A 61 -2.94 -2.82 11.73
N LEU A 62 -3.64 -3.88 12.11
CA LEU A 62 -4.92 -4.26 11.49
C LEU A 62 -5.98 -3.18 11.68
N ARG A 63 -6.08 -2.61 12.89
CA ARG A 63 -7.02 -1.52 13.19
C ARG A 63 -6.73 -0.29 12.34
N GLU A 64 -5.46 0.08 12.20
CA GLU A 64 -5.09 1.26 11.41
C GLU A 64 -5.29 1.03 9.89
N LEU A 65 -5.04 -0.19 9.40
CA LEU A 65 -5.36 -0.56 8.02
C LEU A 65 -6.87 -0.47 7.73
N ASP A 66 -7.71 -0.89 8.69
CA ASP A 66 -9.17 -0.74 8.57
C ASP A 66 -9.60 0.73 8.61
N ALA A 67 -8.97 1.55 9.46
CA ALA A 67 -9.20 2.99 9.51
C ALA A 67 -8.81 3.66 8.18
N LEU A 68 -7.65 3.34 7.62
CA LEU A 68 -7.20 3.86 6.33
C LEU A 68 -8.15 3.46 5.19
N ALA A 69 -8.66 2.22 5.19
CA ALA A 69 -9.64 1.78 4.20
C ALA A 69 -10.96 2.57 4.30
N ALA A 70 -11.42 2.85 5.53
CA ALA A 70 -12.60 3.68 5.76
C ALA A 70 -12.39 5.13 5.33
N ASP A 71 -11.23 5.71 5.68
CA ASP A 71 -10.84 7.06 5.27
C ASP A 71 -10.77 7.18 3.74
N PHE A 72 -10.22 6.18 3.05
CA PHE A 72 -10.16 6.16 1.58
C PHE A 72 -11.55 6.04 0.94
N ARG A 73 -12.42 5.14 1.44
CA ARG A 73 -13.79 4.98 0.91
C ARG A 73 -14.65 6.22 1.09
N SER A 74 -14.47 6.93 2.20
CA SER A 74 -15.22 8.17 2.49
C SER A 74 -14.66 9.39 1.78
N GLY A 75 -13.46 9.29 1.19
CA GLY A 75 -12.74 10.43 0.61
C GLY A 75 -12.02 11.31 1.65
N ALA A 76 -12.03 10.94 2.93
CA ALA A 76 -11.27 11.63 3.98
C ALA A 76 -9.75 11.45 3.79
N PHE A 77 -9.33 10.32 3.21
CA PHE A 77 -7.99 10.11 2.70
C PHE A 77 -8.02 10.05 1.17
N VAL A 78 -7.17 10.84 0.54
CA VAL A 78 -6.99 10.85 -0.91
C VAL A 78 -5.54 10.48 -1.22
N LEU A 79 -5.36 9.41 -2.00
CA LEU A 79 -4.06 9.05 -2.54
C LEU A 79 -3.66 10.08 -3.59
N ASP A 80 -2.70 10.94 -3.27
CA ASP A 80 -2.25 12.05 -4.13
C ASP A 80 -0.72 12.08 -4.27
N ALA A 81 -0.22 13.06 -5.03
CA ALA A 81 1.19 13.19 -5.40
C ALA A 81 2.15 13.50 -4.22
N ARG A 82 1.67 13.54 -2.98
CA ARG A 82 2.55 13.51 -1.79
C ARG A 82 3.20 12.15 -1.61
N HIS A 83 2.55 11.09 -2.09
CA HIS A 83 3.02 9.72 -2.08
C HIS A 83 3.58 9.32 -3.45
N GLU A 84 4.47 8.33 -3.47
CA GLU A 84 5.01 7.81 -4.72
C GLU A 84 3.97 6.96 -5.46
N ASP A 85 3.23 6.16 -4.69
CA ASP A 85 2.34 5.10 -5.12
C ASP A 85 1.39 4.74 -3.96
N GLY A 86 0.45 3.81 -4.18
CA GLY A 86 -0.45 3.32 -3.12
C GLY A 86 0.28 2.64 -1.96
N HIS A 87 1.38 1.96 -2.25
CA HIS A 87 2.11 1.16 -1.27
C HIS A 87 2.84 2.03 -0.22
N SER A 88 3.53 3.06 -0.70
CA SER A 88 4.22 4.06 0.11
C SER A 88 3.23 4.88 0.93
N ALA A 89 2.00 5.10 0.45
CA ALA A 89 0.95 5.73 1.24
C ALA A 89 0.50 4.90 2.44
N ILE A 90 0.34 3.58 2.27
CA ILE A 90 0.03 2.67 3.38
C ILE A 90 1.16 2.68 4.41
N GLU A 91 2.42 2.56 3.97
CA GLU A 91 3.57 2.57 4.87
C GLU A 91 3.75 3.90 5.61
N ALA A 92 3.55 5.02 4.91
CA ALA A 92 3.59 6.35 5.52
C ALA A 92 2.52 6.48 6.61
N ARG A 93 1.28 6.08 6.31
CA ARG A 93 0.17 6.12 7.28
C ARG A 93 0.46 5.27 8.52
N LEU A 94 0.90 4.04 8.33
CA LEU A 94 1.18 3.13 9.44
C LEU A 94 2.36 3.62 10.28
N THR A 95 3.41 4.13 9.65
CA THR A 95 4.58 4.68 10.35
C THR A 95 4.22 5.95 11.13
N GLU A 96 3.42 6.86 10.55
CA GLU A 96 2.96 8.08 11.21
C GLU A 96 2.14 7.76 12.48
N ARG A 97 1.27 6.74 12.40
CA ARG A 97 0.34 6.40 13.49
C ARG A 97 0.94 5.49 14.55
N LEU A 98 1.82 4.57 14.16
CA LEU A 98 2.26 3.45 14.99
C LEU A 98 3.79 3.39 15.17
N GLY A 99 4.54 4.33 14.60
CA GLY A 99 6.00 4.39 14.73
C GLY A 99 6.68 3.13 14.22
N ASP A 100 7.51 2.51 15.08
CA ASP A 100 8.31 1.34 14.71
C ASP A 100 7.48 0.13 14.31
N ALA A 101 6.30 -0.08 14.92
CA ALA A 101 5.39 -1.14 14.52
C ALA A 101 4.91 -0.95 13.06
N GLY A 102 4.65 0.30 12.67
CA GLY A 102 4.29 0.68 11.30
C GLY A 102 5.38 0.33 10.29
N ARG A 103 6.65 0.56 10.64
CA ARG A 103 7.80 0.26 9.77
C ARG A 103 7.97 -1.23 9.49
N LYS A 104 7.52 -2.09 10.40
CA LYS A 104 7.63 -3.55 10.24
C LYS A 104 6.69 -4.13 9.20
N VAL A 105 5.67 -3.39 8.72
CA VAL A 105 4.66 -3.89 7.78
C VAL A 105 5.24 -4.42 6.46
N HIS A 106 6.42 -3.96 6.04
CA HIS A 106 7.07 -4.41 4.81
C HIS A 106 8.15 -5.49 5.04
N THR A 107 8.31 -5.97 6.27
CA THR A 107 9.32 -6.98 6.59
C THR A 107 9.11 -8.24 5.76
N GLY A 108 10.15 -8.71 5.08
CA GLY A 108 10.11 -9.92 4.27
C GLY A 108 9.23 -9.85 3.02
N ARG A 109 8.83 -8.65 2.58
CA ARG A 109 8.00 -8.42 1.40
C ARG A 109 8.74 -7.53 0.41
N SER A 110 8.47 -7.68 -0.89
CA SER A 110 8.93 -6.77 -1.94
C SER A 110 7.73 -6.03 -2.54
N ARG A 111 7.98 -4.89 -3.18
CA ARG A 111 6.96 -4.23 -4.00
C ARG A 111 6.47 -5.12 -5.14
N ASN A 112 7.35 -5.97 -5.69
CA ASN A 112 7.04 -6.83 -6.82
C ASN A 112 5.95 -7.86 -6.49
N ASP A 113 6.05 -8.58 -5.38
CA ASP A 113 5.02 -9.54 -4.97
C ASP A 113 3.78 -8.83 -4.39
N GLN A 114 3.96 -7.70 -3.71
CA GLN A 114 2.86 -6.90 -3.18
C GLN A 114 1.88 -6.44 -4.28
N ILE A 115 2.38 -5.80 -5.35
CA ILE A 115 1.52 -5.34 -6.44
C ILE A 115 0.86 -6.52 -7.18
N LEU A 116 1.55 -7.65 -7.31
CA LEU A 116 0.99 -8.85 -7.94
C LEU A 116 -0.19 -9.42 -7.14
N VAL A 117 -0.12 -9.44 -5.81
CA VAL A 117 -1.24 -9.88 -4.96
C VAL A 117 -2.42 -8.91 -5.09
N ALA A 118 -2.18 -7.60 -4.97
CA ALA A 118 -3.24 -6.58 -5.10
C ALA A 118 -3.94 -6.66 -6.46
N THR A 119 -3.16 -6.79 -7.55
CA THR A 119 -3.68 -6.96 -8.92
C THR A 119 -4.53 -8.21 -9.05
N ARG A 120 -4.09 -9.35 -8.49
CA ARG A 120 -4.86 -10.60 -8.54
C ARG A 120 -6.18 -10.52 -7.75
N LEU A 121 -6.17 -9.86 -6.59
CA LEU A 121 -7.38 -9.63 -5.80
C LEU A 121 -8.36 -8.71 -6.56
N TRP A 122 -7.86 -7.64 -7.16
CA TRP A 122 -8.66 -6.75 -8.01
C TRP A 122 -9.26 -7.50 -9.20
N LEU A 123 -8.45 -8.26 -9.94
CA LEU A 123 -8.91 -9.05 -11.09
C LEU A 123 -9.99 -10.05 -10.69
N LYS A 124 -9.82 -10.74 -9.55
CA LYS A 124 -10.81 -11.69 -9.04
C LYS A 124 -12.15 -11.00 -8.77
N ASP A 125 -12.13 -9.84 -8.12
CA ASP A 125 -13.35 -9.05 -7.89
C ASP A 125 -13.99 -8.60 -9.21
N ARG A 126 -13.22 -8.02 -10.13
CA ARG A 126 -13.71 -7.57 -11.45
C ARG A 126 -14.32 -8.71 -12.26
N LEU A 127 -13.68 -9.88 -12.29
CA LEU A 127 -14.20 -11.07 -12.96
C LEU A 127 -15.50 -11.58 -12.32
N THR A 128 -15.59 -11.54 -10.99
CA THR A 128 -16.81 -11.91 -10.27
C THR A 128 -17.97 -10.97 -10.63
N GLN A 129 -17.71 -9.66 -10.69
CA GLN A 129 -18.71 -8.67 -11.10
C GLN A 129 -19.13 -8.83 -12.56
N LEU A 130 -18.19 -9.14 -13.45
CA LEU A 130 -18.48 -9.40 -14.86
C LEU A 130 -19.35 -10.65 -15.02
N ALA A 131 -18.99 -11.75 -14.34
CA ALA A 131 -19.75 -12.99 -14.39
C ALA A 131 -21.19 -12.83 -13.90
N ALA A 132 -21.44 -11.95 -12.93
CA ALA A 132 -22.79 -11.65 -12.45
C ALA A 132 -23.65 -10.85 -13.45
N ARG A 133 -23.06 -10.34 -14.54
CA ARG A 133 -23.74 -9.56 -15.59
C ARG A 133 -23.93 -10.34 -16.89
N CYS A 134 -23.34 -11.52 -17.01
CA CYS A 134 -23.47 -12.44 -18.14
C CYS A 134 -24.43 -13.57 -17.77
#